data_AF-A0A2T0U0X7-F1
#
_entry.id   AF-A0A2T0U0X7-F1
#
_cell.length_a   1.000
_cell.length_b   1.000
_cell.length_c   1.000
_cell.angle_alpha   90.00
_cell.angle_beta   90.00
_cell.angle_gamma   90.00
#
_symmetry.space_group_name_H-M   'P 1'
#
loop_
_entity.id
_entity.type
_entity.pdbx_description
1 polymer ?
#
loop_
_entity_poly.entity_id
_entity_poly.type
_entity_poly.pdbx_seq_one_letter_code
_entity_poly.pdbx_strand_id
1 'polypeptide(L)'
;MIELLKQPWPWYLSGAAIALIMTLLIYFGKFFGVSSNLRTICTIAGAGRKVKFFDFDWRAQKWNLLFIFGAVIGGFISSTLLNNDQPIQLSSATIADLESMGIAFDGNLNPSQLFGLDAVFSFKGFLILLVGGLLVGFGTRYAGGCTSGHAISGLTNMQMPSLIAVIGFFIGGLAMTYLILPYLF
;
A
#
# COMPACT_ATOMS: atom_id res chain seq x y z
N MET A 1 -2.77 -29.09 -6.59
CA MET A 1 -3.23 -27.76 -7.05
C MET A 1 -3.04 -26.70 -5.96
N ILE A 2 -3.55 -26.88 -4.74
CA ILE A 2 -3.36 -25.92 -3.64
C ILE A 2 -1.87 -25.72 -3.28
N GLU A 3 -1.08 -26.80 -3.25
CA GLU A 3 0.38 -26.72 -3.04
C GLU A 3 1.10 -25.80 -4.04
N LEU A 4 0.67 -25.79 -5.31
CA LEU A 4 1.20 -24.91 -6.35
C LEU A 4 0.84 -23.44 -6.11
N LEU A 5 -0.29 -23.18 -5.45
CA LEU A 5 -0.73 -21.82 -5.10
C LEU A 5 -0.06 -21.31 -3.81
N LYS A 6 0.39 -22.21 -2.94
CA LYS A 6 1.06 -21.89 -1.67
C LYS A 6 2.57 -21.62 -1.81
N GLN A 7 3.22 -22.17 -2.83
CA GLN A 7 4.64 -21.93 -3.04
C GLN A 7 4.91 -20.45 -3.43
N PRO A 8 6.11 -19.91 -3.12
CA PRO A 8 6.51 -18.59 -3.60
C PRO A 8 6.52 -18.56 -5.14
N TRP A 9 5.85 -17.56 -5.72
CA TRP A 9 5.84 -17.38 -7.17
C TRP A 9 6.99 -16.46 -7.61
N PRO A 10 7.67 -16.78 -8.73
CA PRO A 10 8.66 -15.88 -9.28
C PRO A 10 8.07 -14.51 -9.62
N TRP A 11 8.87 -13.45 -9.42
CA TRP A 11 8.45 -12.06 -9.61
C TRP A 11 7.92 -11.75 -11.02
N TYR A 12 8.40 -12.46 -12.05
CA TYR A 12 7.94 -12.23 -13.43
C TYR A 12 6.51 -12.74 -13.65
N LEU A 13 6.08 -13.77 -12.91
CA LEU A 13 4.73 -14.31 -13.02
C LEU A 13 3.72 -13.36 -12.37
N SER A 14 4.05 -12.81 -11.20
CA SER A 14 3.25 -11.78 -10.56
C SER A 14 3.23 -10.49 -11.39
N GLY A 15 4.37 -10.09 -11.97
CA GLY A 15 4.47 -8.96 -12.88
C GLY A 15 3.57 -9.11 -14.13
N ALA A 16 3.62 -10.26 -14.79
CA ALA A 16 2.77 -10.57 -15.94
C ALA A 16 1.27 -10.59 -15.58
N ALA A 17 0.92 -11.17 -14.43
CA ALA A 17 -0.46 -11.19 -13.94
C ALA A 17 -0.99 -9.78 -13.65
N ILE A 18 -0.19 -8.94 -12.98
CA ILE A 18 -0.54 -7.54 -12.72
C ILE A 18 -0.72 -6.78 -14.03
N ALA A 19 0.21 -6.93 -14.98
CA ALA A 19 0.12 -6.27 -16.29
C ALA A 19 -1.14 -6.68 -17.07
N LEU A 20 -1.48 -7.98 -17.07
CA LEU A 20 -2.70 -8.49 -17.68
C LEU A 20 -3.95 -7.86 -17.03
N ILE A 21 -4.02 -7.87 -15.70
CA ILE A 21 -5.14 -7.28 -14.97
C ILE A 21 -5.25 -5.79 -15.28
N MET A 22 -4.14 -5.04 -15.25
CA MET A 22 -4.13 -3.61 -15.56
C MET A 22 -4.59 -3.33 -16.99
N THR A 23 -4.14 -4.13 -17.95
CA THR A 23 -4.55 -4.02 -19.36
C THR A 23 -6.05 -4.24 -19.51
N LEU A 24 -6.60 -5.26 -18.84
CA LEU A 24 -8.05 -5.52 -18.84
C LEU A 24 -8.82 -4.36 -18.20
N LEU A 25 -8.35 -3.81 -17.07
CA LEU A 25 -8.98 -2.66 -16.44
C LEU A 25 -9.03 -1.46 -17.37
N ILE A 26 -7.90 -1.11 -17.99
CA ILE A 26 -7.82 0.00 -18.95
C ILE A 26 -8.74 -0.24 -20.15
N TYR A 27 -8.77 -1.47 -20.68
CA TYR A 27 -9.64 -1.85 -21.79
C TYR A 27 -11.13 -1.62 -21.48
N PHE A 28 -11.58 -1.91 -20.27
CA PHE A 28 -12.96 -1.65 -19.81
C PHE A 28 -13.18 -0.22 -19.27
N GLY A 29 -12.23 0.69 -19.48
CA GLY A 29 -12.31 2.08 -19.00
C GLY A 29 -12.36 2.19 -17.48
N LYS A 30 -11.76 1.23 -16.77
CA LYS A 30 -11.66 1.18 -15.32
C LYS A 30 -10.25 1.57 -14.88
N PHE A 31 -10.16 2.18 -13.71
CA PHE A 31 -8.90 2.69 -13.17
C PHE A 31 -8.51 1.97 -11.88
N PHE A 32 -7.22 1.87 -11.63
CA PHE A 32 -6.65 1.28 -10.42
C PHE A 32 -6.26 2.39 -9.44
N GLY A 33 -7.06 2.60 -8.39
CA GLY A 33 -6.82 3.67 -7.43
C GLY A 33 -7.25 3.29 -6.01
N VAL A 34 -6.31 3.29 -5.07
CA VAL A 34 -6.61 3.03 -3.65
C VAL A 34 -7.01 4.32 -2.92
N SER A 35 -6.31 5.43 -3.17
CA SER A 35 -6.54 6.70 -2.47
C SER A 35 -7.89 7.35 -2.76
N SER A 36 -8.42 7.17 -3.97
CA SER A 36 -9.77 7.61 -4.35
C SER A 36 -10.84 6.94 -3.49
N ASN A 37 -10.62 5.69 -3.06
CA ASN A 37 -11.54 4.98 -2.17
C ASN A 37 -11.57 5.60 -0.77
N LEU A 38 -10.42 5.96 -0.20
CA LEU A 38 -10.37 6.65 1.09
C LEU A 38 -11.14 7.98 1.03
N ARG A 39 -10.97 8.76 -0.04
CA ARG A 39 -11.75 9.99 -0.28
C ARG A 39 -13.25 9.68 -0.38
N THR A 40 -13.63 8.62 -1.09
CA THR A 40 -15.02 8.19 -1.27
C THR A 40 -15.65 7.78 0.07
N ILE A 41 -14.92 7.07 0.92
CA ILE A 41 -15.34 6.72 2.28
C ILE A 41 -15.58 7.99 3.12
N CYS A 42 -14.68 8.98 3.05
CA CYS A 42 -14.88 10.26 3.73
C CYS A 42 -16.16 10.98 3.24
N THR A 43 -16.43 10.95 1.93
CA THR A 43 -17.67 11.49 1.35
C THR A 43 -18.91 10.78 1.88
N ILE A 44 -18.90 9.44 1.91
CA ILE A 44 -20.00 8.63 2.46
C ILE A 44 -20.22 8.93 3.95
N ALA A 45 -19.14 9.11 4.72
CA ALA A 45 -19.19 9.49 6.13
C ALA A 45 -19.69 10.93 6.36
N GLY A 46 -19.99 11.69 5.31
CA GLY A 46 -20.61 13.02 5.39
C GLY A 46 -19.62 14.19 5.37
N ALA A 47 -18.33 13.96 5.09
CA ALA A 47 -17.34 15.04 5.00
C ALA A 47 -17.66 16.04 3.87
N GLY A 48 -18.39 15.61 2.84
CA GLY A 48 -18.86 16.47 1.74
C GLY A 48 -19.76 17.63 2.21
N ARG A 49 -20.45 17.48 3.35
CA ARG A 49 -21.28 18.55 3.93
C ARG A 49 -20.45 19.72 4.48
N LYS A 50 -19.19 19.49 4.82
CA LYS A 50 -18.31 20.49 5.46
C LYS A 50 -17.18 20.96 4.55
N VAL A 51 -16.73 20.13 3.62
CA VAL A 51 -15.55 20.40 2.80
C VAL A 51 -15.84 20.06 1.34
N LYS A 52 -15.74 21.07 0.46
CA LYS A 52 -16.00 20.95 -0.99
C LYS A 52 -15.19 19.84 -1.68
N PHE A 53 -13.98 19.54 -1.19
CA PHE A 53 -13.17 18.45 -1.72
C PHE A 53 -13.85 17.08 -1.60
N PHE A 54 -14.67 16.85 -0.57
CA PHE A 54 -15.42 15.60 -0.40
C PHE A 54 -16.84 15.69 -0.97
N ASP A 55 -17.23 16.82 -1.56
CA ASP A 55 -18.55 17.01 -2.16
C ASP A 55 -18.54 16.54 -3.62
N PHE A 56 -18.81 15.24 -3.82
CA PHE A 56 -18.97 14.65 -5.15
C PHE A 56 -19.90 13.43 -5.08
N ASP A 57 -20.40 12.99 -6.24
CA ASP A 57 -21.21 11.77 -6.30
C ASP A 57 -20.33 10.52 -6.11
N TRP A 58 -20.33 9.99 -4.89
CA TRP A 58 -19.62 8.77 -4.55
C TRP A 58 -20.10 7.55 -5.35
N ARG A 59 -21.34 7.56 -5.88
CA ARG A 59 -21.87 6.45 -6.68
C ARG A 59 -21.15 6.30 -8.01
N ALA A 60 -20.51 7.36 -8.51
CA ALA A 60 -19.63 7.28 -9.67
C ALA A 60 -18.38 6.43 -9.41
N GLN A 61 -18.02 6.21 -8.13
CA GLN A 61 -16.82 5.46 -7.71
C GLN A 61 -17.12 4.01 -7.28
N LYS A 62 -18.32 3.48 -7.56
CA LYS A 62 -18.72 2.09 -7.19
C LYS A 62 -17.71 1.03 -7.60
N TRP A 63 -17.11 1.17 -8.78
CA TRP A 63 -16.08 0.24 -9.26
C TRP A 63 -14.86 0.21 -8.34
N ASN A 64 -14.34 1.38 -7.95
CA ASN A 64 -13.18 1.47 -7.08
C ASN A 64 -13.46 0.88 -5.70
N LEU A 65 -14.68 1.05 -5.19
CA LEU A 65 -15.12 0.48 -3.92
C LEU A 65 -15.21 -1.06 -3.98
N LEU A 66 -15.77 -1.59 -5.07
CA LEU A 66 -15.80 -3.04 -5.30
C LEU A 66 -14.37 -3.59 -5.42
N PHE A 67 -13.50 -2.87 -6.12
CA PHE A 67 -12.11 -3.24 -6.29
C PHE A 67 -11.36 -3.32 -4.96
N ILE A 68 -11.43 -2.29 -4.11
CA ILE A 68 -10.72 -2.30 -2.81
C ILE A 68 -11.29 -3.37 -1.88
N PHE A 69 -12.60 -3.58 -1.91
CA PHE A 69 -13.24 -4.66 -1.14
C PHE A 69 -12.75 -6.04 -1.59
N GLY A 70 -12.69 -6.28 -2.90
CA GLY A 70 -12.11 -7.50 -3.48
C GLY A 70 -10.63 -7.66 -3.14
N ALA A 71 -9.85 -6.58 -3.14
CA ALA A 71 -8.44 -6.61 -2.75
C ALA A 71 -8.25 -6.98 -1.27
N VAL A 72 -9.10 -6.47 -0.37
CA VAL A 72 -9.11 -6.85 1.06
C VAL A 72 -9.45 -8.33 1.22
N ILE A 73 -10.49 -8.83 0.54
CA ILE A 73 -10.85 -10.25 0.58
C ILE A 73 -9.72 -11.11 0.01
N GLY A 74 -9.13 -10.72 -1.12
CA GLY A 74 -8.01 -11.42 -1.74
C GLY A 74 -6.80 -11.49 -0.81
N GLY A 75 -6.45 -10.37 -0.15
CA GLY A 75 -5.41 -10.33 0.87
C GLY A 75 -5.72 -11.24 2.06
N PHE A 76 -6.96 -11.22 2.56
CA PHE A 76 -7.40 -12.10 3.65
C PHE A 76 -7.27 -13.58 3.28
N ILE A 77 -7.82 -13.99 2.13
CA ILE A 77 -7.71 -15.37 1.62
C ILE A 77 -6.24 -15.76 1.42
N SER A 78 -5.43 -14.87 0.85
CA SER A 78 -4.01 -15.12 0.64
C SER A 78 -3.26 -15.33 1.96
N SER A 79 -3.58 -14.52 2.98
CA SER A 79 -2.90 -14.58 4.29
C SER A 79 -3.33 -15.76 5.16
N THR A 80 -4.52 -16.32 4.94
CA THR A 80 -5.10 -17.36 5.80
C THR A 80 -5.14 -18.74 5.15
N LEU A 81 -5.62 -18.84 3.90
CA LEU A 81 -5.74 -20.13 3.20
C LEU A 81 -4.50 -20.48 2.37
N LEU A 82 -3.84 -19.48 1.78
CA LEU A 82 -2.71 -19.69 0.86
C LEU A 82 -1.34 -19.46 1.53
N ASN A 83 -1.30 -19.18 2.83
CA ASN A 83 -0.06 -19.13 3.57
C ASN A 83 0.59 -20.53 3.63
N ASN A 84 1.91 -20.55 3.51
CA ASN A 84 2.73 -21.76 3.51
C ASN A 84 3.62 -21.87 4.76
N ASP A 85 3.42 -20.99 5.75
CA ASP A 85 4.11 -20.93 7.04
C ASP A 85 5.65 -20.93 6.97
N GLN A 86 6.22 -20.75 5.77
CA GLN A 86 7.64 -20.60 5.56
C GLN A 86 8.06 -19.16 5.85
N PRO A 87 9.16 -18.96 6.59
CA PRO A 87 9.65 -17.62 6.86
C PRO A 87 10.05 -16.96 5.54
N ILE A 88 9.79 -15.65 5.45
CA ILE A 88 10.23 -14.88 4.30
C ILE A 88 11.76 -14.93 4.20
N GLN A 89 12.23 -15.26 3.00
CA GLN A 89 13.66 -15.34 2.71
C GLN A 89 14.20 -13.93 2.45
N LEU A 90 14.57 -13.22 3.51
CA LEU A 90 15.33 -11.98 3.42
C LEU A 90 16.83 -12.27 3.27
N SER A 91 17.53 -11.33 2.63
CA SER A 91 19.00 -11.41 2.55
C SER A 91 19.62 -11.22 3.93
N SER A 92 20.76 -11.89 4.18
CA SER A 92 21.49 -11.74 5.45
C SER A 92 21.92 -10.29 5.72
N ALA A 93 22.26 -9.54 4.67
CA ALA A 93 22.56 -8.11 4.77
C ALA A 93 21.36 -7.31 5.27
N THR A 94 20.16 -7.55 4.73
CA THR A 94 18.94 -6.86 5.17
C THR A 94 18.60 -7.17 6.63
N ILE A 95 18.80 -8.43 7.06
CA ILE A 95 18.55 -8.82 8.46
C ILE A 95 19.51 -8.07 9.39
N ALA A 96 20.81 -8.02 9.04
CA ALA A 96 21.81 -7.27 9.81
C ALA A 96 21.51 -5.76 9.88
N ASP A 97 21.07 -5.16 8.77
CA ASP A 97 20.67 -3.75 8.73
C ASP A 97 19.45 -3.49 9.65
N LEU A 98 18.43 -4.36 9.60
CA LEU A 98 17.25 -4.27 10.46
C LEU A 98 17.60 -4.40 11.94
N GLU A 99 18.46 -5.36 12.30
CA GLU A 99 18.95 -5.53 13.66
C GLU A 99 19.70 -4.28 14.16
N SER A 100 20.52 -3.65 13.30
CA SER A 100 21.23 -2.41 13.65
C SER A 100 20.28 -1.23 13.93
N MET A 101 19.08 -1.26 13.36
CA MET A 101 18.01 -0.28 13.57
C MET A 101 17.05 -0.69 14.70
N GLY A 102 17.34 -1.76 15.45
CA GLY A 102 16.50 -2.25 16.55
C GLY A 102 15.22 -2.97 16.12
N ILE A 103 15.10 -3.33 14.83
CA ILE A 103 13.94 -4.03 14.27
C ILE A 103 14.27 -5.51 14.17
N ALA A 104 13.59 -6.34 14.98
CA ALA A 104 13.78 -7.78 14.92
C ALA A 104 13.02 -8.37 13.72
N PHE A 105 13.69 -9.21 12.92
CA PHE A 105 13.04 -9.96 11.85
C PHE A 105 12.47 -11.27 12.41
N ASP A 106 11.14 -11.37 12.45
CA ASP A 106 10.39 -12.51 13.00
C ASP A 106 9.95 -13.52 11.92
N GLY A 107 10.46 -13.39 10.70
CA GLY A 107 10.11 -14.27 9.57
C GLY A 107 8.78 -13.92 8.90
N ASN A 108 8.02 -12.97 9.45
CA ASN A 108 6.73 -12.55 8.92
C ASN A 108 6.86 -11.46 7.84
N LEU A 109 5.76 -11.18 7.14
CA LEU A 109 5.69 -10.12 6.11
C LEU A 109 5.90 -8.73 6.67
N ASN A 110 5.46 -8.50 7.90
CA ASN A 110 5.47 -7.21 8.56
C ASN A 110 6.00 -7.36 9.98
N PRO A 111 6.82 -6.40 10.46
CA PRO A 111 7.34 -6.45 11.82
C PRO A 111 6.19 -6.33 12.83
N SER A 112 6.02 -7.37 13.64
CA SER A 112 5.01 -7.41 14.72
C SER A 112 5.19 -6.27 15.73
N GLN A 113 6.41 -5.76 15.90
CA GLN A 113 6.73 -4.59 16.73
C GLN A 113 6.05 -3.29 16.28
N LEU A 114 5.61 -3.20 15.02
CA LEU A 114 4.95 -2.02 14.45
C LEU A 114 3.47 -2.26 14.16
N PHE A 115 3.14 -3.45 13.65
CA PHE A 115 1.82 -3.77 13.14
C PHE A 115 1.04 -4.74 14.04
N GLY A 116 1.65 -5.22 15.12
CA GLY A 116 0.98 -6.04 16.13
C GLY A 116 -0.04 -5.22 16.93
N LEU A 117 -1.06 -5.90 17.47
CA LEU A 117 -2.11 -5.24 18.25
C LEU A 117 -1.53 -4.50 19.46
N ASP A 118 -0.55 -5.09 20.15
CA ASP A 118 0.12 -4.45 21.29
C ASP A 118 0.86 -3.16 20.90
N ALA A 119 1.48 -3.14 19.72
CA ALA A 119 2.17 -1.96 19.19
C ALA A 119 1.17 -0.85 18.82
N VAL A 120 0.05 -1.21 18.18
CA VAL A 120 -1.02 -0.26 17.79
C VAL A 120 -1.65 0.41 19.01
N PHE A 121 -1.83 -0.32 20.11
CA PHE A 121 -2.38 0.23 21.35
C PHE A 121 -1.32 0.86 22.27
N SER A 122 -0.03 0.66 21.99
CA SER A 122 1.04 1.37 22.67
C SER A 122 1.04 2.86 22.29
N PHE A 123 1.39 3.74 23.22
CA PHE A 123 1.44 5.18 22.95
C PHE A 123 2.42 5.53 21.82
N LYS A 124 3.62 4.90 21.83
CA LYS A 124 4.65 5.11 20.81
C LYS A 124 4.18 4.63 19.43
N GLY A 125 3.73 3.38 19.32
CA GLY A 125 3.29 2.81 18.05
C GLY A 125 2.05 3.50 17.48
N PHE A 126 1.07 3.84 18.34
CA PHE A 126 -0.09 4.64 17.95
C PHE A 126 0.31 5.99 17.34
N LEU A 127 1.23 6.73 17.99
CA LEU A 127 1.70 8.02 17.47
C LEU A 127 2.42 7.87 16.13
N ILE A 128 3.28 6.86 15.98
CA ILE A 128 3.98 6.59 14.72
C ILE A 128 2.98 6.33 13.59
N LEU A 129 1.98 5.46 13.83
CA LEU A 129 0.96 5.13 12.84
C LEU A 129 0.05 6.31 12.52
N LEU A 130 -0.34 7.11 13.53
CA LEU A 130 -1.15 8.30 13.35
C LEU A 130 -0.43 9.34 12.50
N VAL A 131 0.80 9.69 12.87
CA VAL A 131 1.62 10.68 12.15
C VAL A 131 1.94 10.17 10.74
N GLY A 132 2.35 8.91 10.60
CA GLY A 132 2.61 8.28 9.31
C GLY A 132 1.37 8.30 8.40
N GLY A 133 0.21 7.91 8.93
CA GLY A 133 -1.05 7.93 8.20
C GLY A 133 -1.47 9.34 7.77
N LEU A 134 -1.28 10.35 8.62
CA LEU A 134 -1.53 11.75 8.29
C LEU A 134 -0.60 12.25 7.17
N LEU A 135 0.70 11.96 7.26
CA LEU A 135 1.68 12.33 6.25
C LEU A 135 1.39 11.66 4.90
N VAL A 136 1.06 10.36 4.91
CA VAL A 136 0.67 9.62 3.70
C VAL A 136 -0.61 10.19 3.09
N GLY A 137 -1.63 10.48 3.90
CA GLY A 137 -2.88 11.07 3.45
C GLY A 137 -2.69 12.46 2.84
N PHE A 138 -1.93 13.32 3.52
CA PHE A 138 -1.57 14.65 3.05
C PHE A 138 -0.76 14.58 1.74
N GLY A 139 0.32 13.79 1.72
CA GLY A 139 1.20 13.65 0.57
C GLY A 139 0.48 13.08 -0.66
N THR A 140 -0.37 12.07 -0.46
CA THR A 140 -1.23 11.51 -1.52
C THR A 140 -2.15 12.57 -2.11
N ARG A 141 -2.74 13.44 -1.28
CA ARG A 141 -3.58 14.53 -1.77
C ARG A 141 -2.76 15.59 -2.50
N TYR A 142 -1.58 15.93 -1.97
CA TYR A 142 -0.69 16.92 -2.57
C TYR A 142 -0.20 16.48 -3.95
N ALA A 143 0.18 15.20 -4.09
CA ALA A 143 0.60 14.61 -5.37
C ALA A 143 -0.56 14.39 -6.37
N GLY A 144 -1.81 14.39 -5.89
CA GLY A 144 -2.98 14.08 -6.72
C GLY A 144 -3.22 12.59 -6.93
N GLY A 145 -2.54 11.73 -6.17
CA GLY A 145 -2.61 10.27 -6.28
C GLY A 145 -1.62 9.58 -5.34
N CYS A 146 -1.77 8.28 -5.16
CA CYS A 146 -0.82 7.44 -4.42
C CYS A 146 0.00 6.56 -5.39
N THR A 147 0.84 5.67 -4.86
CA THR A 147 1.68 4.75 -5.64
C THR A 147 0.88 3.95 -6.67
N SER A 148 -0.32 3.46 -6.31
CA SER A 148 -1.19 2.74 -7.26
C SER A 148 -1.58 3.60 -8.48
N GLY A 149 -1.88 4.88 -8.24
CA GLY A 149 -2.31 5.80 -9.29
C GLY A 149 -1.15 6.29 -10.16
N HIS A 150 -0.03 6.71 -9.54
CA HIS A 150 1.11 7.24 -10.28
C HIS A 150 2.04 6.17 -10.82
N ALA A 151 2.46 5.20 -9.99
CA ALA A 151 3.45 4.19 -10.38
C ALA A 151 2.87 3.11 -11.29
N ILE A 152 1.66 2.62 -11.01
CA ILE A 152 1.04 1.57 -11.81
C ILE A 152 0.28 2.19 -12.99
N SER A 153 -0.79 2.95 -12.75
CA SER A 153 -1.58 3.50 -13.86
C SER A 153 -0.89 4.65 -14.60
N GLY A 154 -0.23 5.56 -13.88
CA GLY A 154 0.32 6.80 -14.44
C GLY A 154 1.54 6.57 -15.33
N LEU A 155 2.51 5.76 -14.88
CA LEU A 155 3.69 5.42 -15.66
C LEU A 155 3.36 4.56 -16.89
N THR A 156 2.41 3.64 -16.80
CA THR A 156 1.95 2.87 -17.98
C THR A 156 1.31 3.78 -19.04
N ASN A 157 0.68 4.89 -18.62
CA ASN A 157 0.16 5.92 -19.53
C ASN A 157 1.20 7.01 -19.89
N MET A 158 2.48 6.79 -19.58
CA MET A 158 3.60 7.71 -19.87
C MET A 158 3.38 9.15 -19.37
N GLN A 159 2.71 9.32 -18.23
CA GLN A 159 2.44 10.64 -17.68
C GLN A 159 3.67 11.20 -16.98
N MET A 160 4.25 12.28 -17.51
CA MET A 160 5.39 12.98 -16.89
C MET A 160 5.12 13.43 -15.43
N PRO A 161 3.94 13.95 -15.06
CA PRO A 161 3.65 14.27 -13.66
C PRO A 161 3.74 13.06 -12.74
N SER A 162 3.33 11.88 -13.22
CA SER A 162 3.41 10.63 -12.47
C SER A 162 4.85 10.15 -12.30
N LEU A 163 5.71 10.34 -13.30
CA LEU A 163 7.14 10.06 -13.16
C LEU A 163 7.79 10.92 -12.07
N ILE A 164 7.50 12.22 -12.07
CA ILE A 164 8.02 13.15 -11.05
C ILE A 164 7.53 12.74 -9.66
N ALA A 165 6.23 12.43 -9.52
CA ALA A 165 5.65 11.97 -8.26
C ALA A 165 6.33 10.68 -7.75
N VAL A 166 6.55 9.71 -8.63
CA VAL A 166 7.20 8.43 -8.27
C VAL A 166 8.65 8.64 -7.82
N ILE A 167 9.42 9.46 -8.53
CA ILE A 167 10.79 9.82 -8.10
C ILE A 167 10.76 10.44 -6.70
N GLY A 168 9.82 11.36 -6.45
CA GLY A 168 9.61 11.96 -5.13
C GLY A 168 9.24 10.93 -4.06
N PHE A 169 8.38 9.95 -4.37
CA PHE A 169 8.03 8.87 -3.45
C PHE A 169 9.23 8.00 -3.09
N PHE A 170 10.09 7.68 -4.06
CA PHE A 170 11.32 6.93 -3.81
C PHE A 170 12.31 7.73 -2.95
N ILE A 171 12.52 9.02 -3.24
CA ILE A 171 13.38 9.88 -2.42
C ILE A 171 12.85 9.97 -0.99
N GLY A 172 11.53 10.17 -0.83
CA GLY A 172 10.90 10.21 0.49
C GLY A 172 11.03 8.89 1.26
N GLY A 173 10.87 7.75 0.57
CA GLY A 173 11.08 6.43 1.15
C GLY A 173 12.52 6.20 1.60
N LEU A 174 13.50 6.55 0.77
CA LEU A 174 14.92 6.45 1.12
C LEU A 174 15.27 7.38 2.30
N ALA A 175 14.79 8.63 2.27
CA ALA A 175 14.99 9.57 3.36
C ALA A 175 14.38 9.05 4.67
N MET A 176 13.17 8.48 4.61
CA MET A 176 12.53 7.85 5.76
C MET A 176 13.38 6.69 6.31
N THR A 177 13.82 5.78 5.44
CA THR A 177 14.60 4.60 5.83
C THR A 177 15.96 4.97 6.43
N TYR A 178 16.71 5.90 5.84
CA TYR A 178 18.08 6.18 6.27
C TYR A 178 18.21 7.32 7.28
N LEU A 179 17.26 8.26 7.33
CA LEU A 179 17.36 9.46 8.18
C LEU A 179 16.38 9.48 9.35
N ILE A 180 15.27 8.74 9.29
CA ILE A 180 14.21 8.82 10.30
C ILE A 180 14.05 7.49 11.04
N LEU A 181 13.99 6.38 10.31
CA LEU A 181 13.78 5.04 10.86
C LEU A 181 14.77 4.66 11.99
N PRO A 182 16.09 4.97 11.90
CA PRO A 182 17.04 4.64 12.95
C PRO A 182 16.82 5.38 14.28
N TYR A 183 16.05 6.47 14.28
CA TYR A 183 15.73 7.24 15.48
C TYR A 183 14.34 6.95 16.03
N LEU A 184 13.54 6.15 15.31
CA LEU A 184 12.20 5.78 15.73
C LEU A 184 12.18 4.57 16.67
N PHE A 185 13.21 3.72 16.64
CA PHE A 185 13.32 2.51 17.46
C PHE A 185 14.50 2.63 18.41
#